data_AF-A0A3Q9HPC4-F1
#
_entry.id   AF-A0A3Q9HPC4-F1
#
_cell.length_a   1.000
_cell.length_b   1.000
_cell.length_c   1.000
_cell.angle_alpha   90.00
_cell.angle_beta   90.00
_cell.angle_gamma   90.00
#
_symmetry.space_group_name_H-M   'P 1'
#
loop_
_entity.id
_entity.type
_entity.pdbx_description
1 polymer ?
#
loop_
_entity_poly.entity_id
_entity_poly.type
_entity_poly.pdbx_seq_one_letter_code
_entity_poly.pdbx_strand_id
1 'polypeptide(L)' 'MNKSRIEWTEVTWNPVTGCTPISPGCENCYARRMATRLRGRCGYQKDEPFRVTMHPEGSGNKWLNMV' A
#
# COMPACT_ATOMS: atom_id res chain seq x y z
N MET A 1 -0.16 -14.42 -4.75
CA MET A 1 -0.76 -13.78 -3.55
C MET A 1 -0.81 -14.83 -2.46
N ASN A 2 -0.21 -14.57 -1.30
CA ASN A 2 -0.18 -15.58 -0.23
C ASN A 2 -1.59 -15.79 0.33
N LYS A 3 -1.94 -17.05 0.62
CA LYS A 3 -3.20 -17.39 1.29
C LYS A 3 -3.26 -16.64 2.61
N SER A 4 -4.39 -16.00 2.86
CA SER A 4 -4.64 -15.35 4.13
C SER A 4 -4.65 -16.37 5.26
N ARG A 5 -4.12 -15.97 6.41
CA ARG A 5 -4.13 -16.77 7.65
C ARG A 5 -5.40 -16.52 8.48
N ILE A 6 -6.24 -15.59 8.03
CA ILE A 6 -7.54 -15.29 8.62
C ILE A 6 -8.49 -16.38 8.13
N GLU A 7 -9.10 -17.09 9.07
CA GLU A 7 -9.86 -18.32 8.85
C GLU A 7 -11.03 -18.19 7.86
N TRP A 8 -11.59 -17.00 7.71
CA TRP A 8 -12.79 -16.74 6.89
C TRP A 8 -12.51 -16.09 5.54
N THR A 9 -11.25 -15.79 5.17
CA THR A 9 -10.92 -15.23 3.86
C THR A 9 -9.68 -15.86 3.26
N GLU A 10 -9.73 -16.15 1.96
CA GLU A 10 -8.60 -16.69 1.19
C GLU A 10 -7.51 -15.64 0.93
N VAL A 11 -7.87 -14.36 0.91
CA VAL A 11 -6.99 -13.27 0.49
C VAL A 11 -7.25 -12.00 1.29
N THR A 12 -6.17 -11.30 1.66
CA THR A 12 -6.24 -9.94 2.18
C THR A 12 -5.39 -9.00 1.34
N TRP A 13 -5.90 -7.80 1.07
CA TRP A 13 -5.13 -6.74 0.44
C TRP A 13 -5.64 -5.37 0.90
N ASN A 14 -4.79 -4.35 0.73
CA ASN A 14 -5.19 -2.97 0.92
C ASN A 14 -5.71 -2.37 -0.40
N PRO A 15 -6.99 -1.96 -0.50
CA PRO A 15 -7.56 -1.39 -1.72
C PRO A 15 -7.13 0.05 -1.98
N VAL A 16 -6.54 0.75 -0.99
CA VAL A 16 -6.12 2.15 -1.12
C VAL A 16 -4.75 2.37 -0.47
N THR A 17 -3.81 2.94 -1.20
CA THR A 17 -2.52 3.38 -0.65
C THR A 17 -2.43 4.90 -0.65
N GLY A 18 -1.84 5.47 0.40
CA GLY A 18 -1.68 6.92 0.55
C GLY A 18 -2.87 7.58 1.24
N CYS A 19 -2.68 8.82 1.67
CA CYS A 19 -3.75 9.69 2.17
C CYS A 19 -3.37 11.16 1.96
N THR A 20 -4.38 12.04 1.97
CA THR A 20 -4.15 13.49 2.01
C THR A 20 -3.90 13.91 3.47
N PRO A 21 -2.78 14.61 3.78
CA PRO A 21 -2.55 15.15 5.12
C PRO A 21 -3.58 16.23 5.45
N ILE A 22 -4.31 16.09 6.56
CA ILE A 22 -5.38 17.02 6.96
C ILE A 22 -5.07 17.81 8.24
N SER A 23 -4.06 17.39 9.01
CA SER A 23 -3.75 18.01 10.31
C SER A 23 -2.27 17.79 10.71
N PRO A 24 -1.77 18.51 11.73
CA PRO A 24 -0.41 18.30 12.26
C PRO A 24 -0.15 16.87 12.74
N GLY A 25 -1.19 16.10 13.07
CA GLY A 25 -1.06 14.68 13.42
C GLY A 25 -0.45 13.82 12.31
N CYS A 26 -0.44 14.29 11.05
CA CYS A 26 0.17 13.58 9.93
C CYS A 26 1.71 13.63 9.92
N GLU A 27 2.35 14.49 10.72
CA GLU A 27 3.80 14.71 10.73
C GLU A 27 4.60 13.42 10.99
N ASN A 28 4.08 12.52 11.82
CA ASN A 28 4.71 11.26 12.18
C ASN A 28 3.99 10.02 11.62
N CYS A 29 3.21 10.18 10.54
CA CYS A 29 2.44 9.11 9.92
C CYS A 29 3.30 7.91 9.49
N TYR A 30 3.02 6.74 10.09
CA TYR A 30 3.64 5.47 9.71
C TYR A 30 3.42 5.12 8.24
N ALA A 31 2.21 5.30 7.71
CA ALA A 31 1.88 4.95 6.34
C ALA A 31 2.72 5.76 5.33
N ARG A 32 3.03 7.02 5.63
CA ARG A 32 3.89 7.87 4.78
C ARG A 32 5.33 7.38 4.76
N ARG A 33 5.88 6.99 5.91
CA ARG A 33 7.21 6.36 5.98
C ARG A 33 7.24 5.03 5.21
N MET A 34 6.19 4.22 5.35
CA MET A 34 6.08 2.94 4.66
C MET A 34 6.04 3.11 3.15
N ALA A 35 5.25 4.07 2.66
CA ALA A 35 5.18 4.39 1.24
C ALA A 35 6.54 4.80 0.67
N THR A 36 7.29 5.64 1.38
CA THR A 36 8.65 6.02 0.97
C THR A 36 9.61 4.82 0.93
N ARG A 37 9.53 3.93 1.92
CA ARG A 37 10.35 2.69 1.97
C ARG A 37 10.07 1.75 0.80
N LEU A 38 8.81 1.68 0.38
CA LEU A 38 8.32 0.78 -0.67
C LEU A 38 8.13 1.48 -2.02
N ARG A 39 8.70 2.67 -2.19
CA ARG A 39 8.66 3.45 -3.44
C ARG A 39 8.89 2.57 -4.68
N GLY A 40 7.96 2.61 -5.62
CA GLY A 40 7.99 1.83 -6.87
C GLY A 40 7.67 0.33 -6.72
N ARG A 41 7.26 -0.12 -5.53
CA ARG A 41 6.99 -1.53 -5.20
C ARG A 41 5.67 -1.66 -4.47
N CYS A 42 5.10 -2.86 -4.44
CA CYS A 42 4.00 -3.21 -3.52
C CYS A 42 2.75 -2.30 -3.65
N GLY A 43 2.50 -1.73 -4.83
CA GLY A 43 1.40 -0.78 -5.06
C GLY A 43 1.74 0.70 -4.88
N TYR A 44 2.94 1.05 -4.42
CA TYR A 44 3.38 2.44 -4.27
C TYR A 44 4.06 2.96 -5.55
N GLN A 45 3.75 4.20 -5.92
CA GLN A 45 4.37 4.89 -7.06
C GLN A 45 5.85 5.19 -6.80
N LYS A 46 6.65 5.31 -7.86
CA LYS A 46 8.09 5.63 -7.75
C LYS A 46 8.32 7.09 -7.43
N ASP A 47 7.57 7.99 -8.04
CA ASP A 47 7.83 9.43 -7.91
C ASP A 47 7.05 10.02 -6.74
N GLU A 48 5.78 9.64 -6.62
CA GLU A 48 4.85 10.10 -5.58
C GLU A 48 4.34 8.93 -4.71
N PRO A 49 5.19 8.31 -3.89
CA PRO A 49 4.84 7.06 -3.20
C PRO A 49 3.62 7.18 -2.28
N PHE A 50 3.33 8.35 -1.71
CA PHE A 50 2.21 8.52 -0.77
C PHE A 50 0.92 9.09 -1.41
N ARG A 51 0.89 9.21 -2.74
CA ARG A 51 -0.29 9.67 -3.47
C ARG A 51 -1.44 8.67 -3.31
N VAL A 52 -2.63 9.19 -3.02
CA VAL A 52 -3.86 8.38 -2.92
C VAL A 52 -4.07 7.62 -4.22
N THR A 53 -4.03 6.30 -4.13
CA THR A 53 -4.15 5.39 -5.26
C THR A 53 -5.06 4.24 -4.88
N MET A 54 -6.04 3.94 -5.75
CA MET A 54 -6.95 2.82 -5.61
C MET A 54 -6.39 1.60 -6.37
N HIS A 55 -6.54 0.41 -5.79
CA HIS A 55 -6.09 -0.87 -6.35
C HIS A 55 -7.28 -1.85 -6.42
N PRO A 56 -8.19 -1.70 -7.41
CA PRO A 56 -9.41 -2.49 -7.49
C PRO A 56 -9.16 -3.99 -7.73
N GLU A 57 -8.10 -4.33 -8.45
CA GLU A 57 -7.66 -5.71 -8.74
C GLU A 57 -6.84 -6.35 -7.61
N GLY A 58 -6.65 -5.62 -6.51
CA GLY A 58 -5.77 -5.98 -5.42
C GLY A 58 -4.30 -5.71 -5.72
N SER A 59 -3.54 -5.34 -4.68
CA SER A 59 -2.11 -5.02 -4.85
C SER A 59 -1.26 -6.22 -5.29
N GLY A 60 -1.83 -7.44 -5.29
CA GLY A 60 -1.21 -8.75 -5.55
C GLY A 60 -0.31 -8.81 -6.79
N ASN A 61 -0.68 -8.11 -7.86
CA ASN A 61 0.00 -8.15 -9.16
C ASN A 61 1.32 -7.37 -9.11
N LYS A 62 1.43 -6.38 -8.21
CA LYS A 62 2.61 -5.52 -8.02
C LYS A 62 3.58 -6.07 -6.96
N TRP A 63 3.18 -7.08 -6.19
CA TRP A 63 4.06 -7.84 -5.28
C TRP A 63 4.85 -8.94 -5.98
N LEU A 64 4.50 -9.29 -7.22
CA LEU A 64 5.23 -10.30 -8.01
C LEU A 64 6.50 -9.74 -8.67
N ASN A 65 6.60 -8.42 -8.84
CA ASN A 65 7.84 -7.74 -9.29
C ASN A 65 8.86 -7.55 -8.15
N MET A 66 8.84 -8.45 -7.16
CA MET A 66 9.72 -8.44 -5.99
C MET A 66 10.85 -9.46 -6.11
N VAL A 67 11.05 -10.00 -7.32
CA VAL A 67 12.23 -10.74 -7.77
C VAL A 67 12.76 -10.08 -9.04
#